data_AF-A0AAP5NGZ4-F1
#
_entry.id   AF-A0AAP5NGZ4-F1
#
_cell.length_a   1.000
_cell.length_b   1.000
_cell.length_c   1.000
_cell.angle_alpha   90.00
_cell.angle_beta   90.00
_cell.angle_gamma   90.00
#
_symmetry.space_group_name_H-M   'P 1'
#
loop_
_entity.id
_entity.type
_entity.pdbx_description
1 polymer ?
#
loop_
_entity_poly.entity_id
_entity_poly.type
_entity_poly.pdbx_seq_one_letter_code
_entity_poly.pdbx_strand_id
1 'polypeptide(L)'
;MKKVYLFHLSVLIYILFMHVTQETFSFMGLNVFLAWLPFIFAQLFLDLENKGRWLFMPLWLLFFPNTPYLLTDLFHLASLQIYQAGGHFLNTTSDWWAYLTLLLPVLVMVFSGMAQVFNLFSAIKLSRGQKIGSFVILSLLSSIAIYLGRFARIHSIELLVHPVTVLKLLLGDWPVEKIQFVLIFSILQLGIWGLIYFLQRGGQEE
;
A
#
# COMPACT_ATOMS: atom_id res chain seq x y z
N MET A 1 -10.64 20.23 -4.55
CA MET A 1 -11.76 19.49 -5.16
C MET A 1 -11.41 18.90 -6.54
N LYS A 2 -11.21 19.69 -7.62
CA LYS A 2 -10.93 19.16 -8.98
C LYS A 2 -9.78 18.14 -9.07
N LYS A 3 -8.65 18.39 -8.39
CA LYS A 3 -7.47 17.48 -8.38
C LYS A 3 -7.76 16.12 -7.73
N VAL A 4 -8.61 16.08 -6.70
CA VAL A 4 -8.97 14.84 -5.98
C VAL A 4 -9.86 13.97 -6.86
N TYR A 5 -10.87 14.55 -7.51
CA TYR A 5 -11.72 13.81 -8.45
C TYR A 5 -10.93 13.27 -9.64
N LEU A 6 -9.96 14.04 -10.15
CA LEU A 6 -9.09 13.57 -11.23
C LEU A 6 -8.28 12.35 -10.80
N PHE A 7 -7.71 12.36 -9.59
CA PHE A 7 -7.00 11.21 -9.03
C PHE A 7 -7.90 9.96 -8.97
N HIS A 8 -9.09 10.07 -8.39
CA HIS A 8 -10.04 8.95 -8.31
C HIS A 8 -10.45 8.44 -9.69
N LEU A 9 -10.71 9.35 -10.63
CA LEU A 9 -11.04 8.99 -12.00
C LEU A 9 -9.89 8.24 -12.67
N SER A 10 -8.65 8.68 -12.50
CA SER A 10 -7.47 8.00 -13.03
C SER A 10 -7.32 6.59 -12.45
N VAL A 11 -7.55 6.41 -11.15
CA VAL A 11 -7.52 5.08 -10.50
C VAL A 11 -8.62 4.17 -11.06
N LEU A 12 -9.85 4.68 -11.22
CA LEU A 12 -10.96 3.91 -11.79
C LEU A 12 -10.69 3.50 -13.24
N ILE A 13 -10.16 4.42 -14.06
CA ILE A 13 -9.77 4.14 -15.44
C ILE A 13 -8.70 3.05 -15.48
N TYR A 14 -7.69 3.12 -14.59
CA TYR A 14 -6.66 2.09 -14.49
C TYR A 14 -7.25 0.72 -14.14
N ILE A 15 -8.12 0.66 -13.13
CA ILE A 15 -8.76 -0.61 -12.71
C ILE A 15 -9.55 -1.22 -13.86
N LEU A 16 -10.35 -0.40 -14.56
CA LEU A 16 -11.13 -0.85 -15.71
C LEU A 16 -10.21 -1.32 -16.85
N PHE A 17 -9.15 -0.57 -17.14
CA PHE A 17 -8.17 -0.91 -18.16
C PHE A 17 -7.51 -2.27 -17.87
N MET A 18 -7.08 -2.51 -16.63
CA MET A 18 -6.47 -3.79 -16.24
C MET A 18 -7.47 -4.95 -16.35
N HIS A 19 -8.73 -4.72 -16.00
CA HIS A 19 -9.76 -5.76 -16.08
C HIS A 19 -10.13 -6.13 -17.52
N VAL A 20 -10.11 -5.15 -18.44
CA VAL A 20 -10.55 -5.36 -19.84
C VAL A 20 -9.40 -5.79 -20.75
N THR A 21 -8.19 -5.28 -20.55
CA THR A 21 -7.11 -5.39 -21.54
C THR A 21 -5.96 -6.33 -21.15
N GLN A 22 -5.82 -6.65 -19.86
CA GLN A 22 -4.67 -7.43 -19.36
C GLN A 22 -5.15 -8.78 -18.85
N GLU A 23 -4.61 -9.87 -19.42
CA GLU A 23 -4.87 -11.22 -18.91
C GLU A 23 -3.86 -11.56 -17.80
N THR A 24 -2.57 -11.46 -18.10
CA THR A 24 -1.46 -11.87 -17.21
C THR A 24 -1.37 -11.07 -15.92
N PHE A 25 -1.58 -9.76 -15.98
CA PHE A 25 -1.46 -8.85 -14.83
C PHE A 25 -2.80 -8.31 -14.33
N SER A 26 -3.92 -8.97 -14.67
CA SER A 26 -5.28 -8.58 -14.25
C SER A 26 -5.42 -8.40 -12.73
N PHE A 27 -4.70 -9.19 -11.93
CA PHE A 27 -4.68 -9.10 -10.47
C PHE A 27 -4.29 -7.71 -9.95
N MET A 28 -3.49 -6.96 -10.71
CA MET A 28 -3.03 -5.64 -10.31
C MET A 28 -4.18 -4.64 -10.21
N GLY A 29 -5.23 -4.80 -11.03
CA GLY A 29 -6.45 -4.00 -10.94
C GLY A 29 -7.12 -4.14 -9.56
N LEU A 30 -7.24 -5.38 -9.07
CA LEU A 30 -7.80 -5.65 -7.74
C LEU A 30 -6.87 -5.13 -6.62
N ASN A 31 -5.56 -5.31 -6.75
CA ASN A 31 -4.62 -4.84 -5.73
C ASN A 31 -4.60 -3.32 -5.61
N VAL A 32 -4.67 -2.60 -6.74
CA VAL A 32 -4.80 -1.14 -6.77
C VAL A 32 -6.14 -0.70 -6.20
N PHE A 33 -7.23 -1.42 -6.48
CA PHE A 33 -8.53 -1.15 -5.85
C PHE A 33 -8.45 -1.28 -4.32
N LEU A 34 -7.83 -2.34 -3.80
CA LEU A 34 -7.67 -2.55 -2.35
C LEU A 34 -6.77 -1.48 -1.71
N ALA A 35 -5.69 -1.06 -2.40
CA ALA A 35 -4.82 0.04 -1.97
C ALA A 35 -5.50 1.42 -2.06
N TRP A 36 -6.57 1.54 -2.86
CA TRP A 36 -7.34 2.77 -3.00
C TRP A 36 -8.36 2.97 -1.87
N LEU A 37 -8.93 1.89 -1.32
CA LEU A 37 -9.85 1.95 -0.17
C LEU A 37 -9.33 2.73 1.05
N PRO A 38 -8.11 2.50 1.58
CA PRO A 38 -7.63 3.28 2.72
C PRO A 38 -7.52 4.77 2.36
N PHE A 39 -7.19 5.11 1.11
CA PHE A 39 -7.15 6.50 0.68
C PHE A 39 -8.52 7.18 0.79
N ILE A 40 -9.59 6.49 0.38
CA ILE A 40 -10.97 6.97 0.51
C ILE A 40 -11.37 7.10 1.98
N PHE A 41 -11.10 6.08 2.81
CA PHE A 41 -11.48 6.12 4.23
C PHE A 41 -10.77 7.25 5.00
N ALA A 42 -9.51 7.51 4.70
CA ALA A 42 -8.78 8.62 5.27
C ALA A 42 -9.36 9.99 4.85
N GLN A 43 -9.75 10.15 3.58
CA GLN A 43 -10.42 11.38 3.13
C GLN A 43 -11.75 11.58 3.82
N LEU A 44 -12.59 10.53 3.89
CA LEU A 44 -13.86 10.61 4.61
C LEU A 44 -13.65 10.97 6.09
N PHE A 45 -12.60 10.46 6.73
CA PHE A 45 -12.24 10.85 8.09
C PHE A 45 -11.87 12.34 8.21
N LEU A 46 -11.12 12.88 7.23
CA LEU A 46 -10.64 14.25 7.24
C LEU A 46 -11.72 15.28 6.85
N ASP A 47 -12.61 14.92 5.91
CA ASP A 47 -13.63 15.80 5.36
C ASP A 47 -14.88 15.87 6.26
N LEU A 48 -15.15 14.84 7.07
CA LEU A 48 -16.29 14.81 7.98
C LEU A 48 -15.96 15.50 9.32
N GLU A 49 -16.81 16.46 9.69
CA GLU A 49 -16.69 17.17 10.98
C GLU A 49 -17.47 16.50 12.12
N ASN A 50 -18.38 15.57 11.80
CA ASN A 50 -19.23 14.91 12.77
C ASN A 50 -18.56 13.67 13.42
N LYS A 51 -19.19 13.12 14.46
CA LYS A 51 -18.69 11.92 15.18
C LYS A 51 -18.64 10.67 14.28
N GLY A 52 -19.43 10.61 13.21
CA GLY A 52 -19.46 9.50 12.26
C GLY A 52 -18.14 9.29 11.52
N ARG A 53 -17.28 10.32 11.43
CA ARG A 53 -15.95 10.20 10.83
C ARG A 53 -15.11 9.07 11.44
N TRP A 54 -15.26 8.80 12.74
CA TRP A 54 -14.49 7.80 13.47
C TRP A 54 -14.77 6.36 13.02
N LEU A 55 -15.89 6.12 12.32
CA LEU A 55 -16.18 4.82 11.69
C LEU A 55 -15.14 4.46 10.62
N PHE A 56 -14.54 5.45 9.97
CA PHE A 56 -13.58 5.23 8.88
C PHE A 56 -12.17 4.91 9.38
N MET A 57 -11.83 5.18 10.65
CA MET A 57 -10.52 4.84 11.20
C MET A 57 -10.22 3.34 11.27
N PRO A 58 -11.10 2.48 11.81
CA PRO A 58 -10.86 1.04 11.80
C PRO A 58 -10.84 0.47 10.37
N LEU A 59 -11.69 0.99 9.48
CA LEU A 59 -11.68 0.59 8.05
C LEU A 59 -10.37 1.00 7.38
N TRP A 60 -9.90 2.22 7.63
CA TRP A 60 -8.60 2.68 7.18
C TRP A 60 -7.48 1.76 7.67
N LEU A 61 -7.45 1.45 8.97
CA LEU A 61 -6.40 0.61 9.56
C LEU A 61 -6.43 -0.82 8.99
N LEU A 62 -7.62 -1.36 8.74
CA LEU A 62 -7.82 -2.69 8.15
C LEU A 62 -7.26 -2.78 6.72
N PHE A 63 -7.49 -1.75 5.91
CA PHE A 63 -7.11 -1.74 4.50
C PHE A 63 -5.77 -1.07 4.22
N PHE A 64 -5.22 -0.28 5.16
CA PHE A 64 -3.94 0.40 5.02
C PHE A 64 -2.79 -0.51 4.55
N PRO A 65 -2.64 -1.76 5.04
CA PRO A 65 -1.56 -2.64 4.61
C PRO A 65 -1.53 -2.91 3.10
N ASN A 66 -2.67 -2.79 2.41
CA ASN A 66 -2.75 -2.98 0.95
C ASN A 66 -1.98 -1.90 0.18
N THR A 67 -1.76 -0.71 0.76
CA THR A 67 -0.97 0.34 0.12
C THR A 67 0.50 -0.06 -0.02
N PRO A 68 1.25 -0.31 1.07
CA PRO A 68 2.62 -0.81 0.97
C PRO A 68 2.70 -2.26 0.44
N TYR A 69 1.63 -3.05 0.48
CA TYR A 69 1.57 -4.38 -0.17
C TYR A 69 1.90 -4.31 -1.65
N LEU A 70 1.48 -3.24 -2.36
CA LEU A 70 1.77 -3.04 -3.78
C LEU A 70 3.27 -3.11 -4.13
N LEU A 71 4.16 -2.77 -3.19
CA LEU A 71 5.60 -2.91 -3.39
C LEU A 71 6.01 -4.38 -3.62
N THR A 72 5.28 -5.32 -3.03
CA THR A 72 5.51 -6.75 -3.26
C THR A 72 5.04 -7.19 -4.65
N ASP A 73 4.12 -6.47 -5.30
CA ASP A 73 3.66 -6.82 -6.65
C ASP A 73 4.73 -6.58 -7.71
N LEU A 74 5.73 -5.73 -7.40
CA LEU A 74 6.92 -5.53 -8.25
C LEU A 74 7.73 -6.82 -8.47
N PHE A 75 7.60 -7.84 -7.61
CA PHE A 75 8.22 -9.14 -7.89
C PHE A 75 7.71 -9.80 -9.18
N HIS A 76 6.52 -9.41 -9.68
CA HIS A 76 6.03 -9.88 -10.97
C HIS A 76 6.80 -9.30 -12.16
N LEU A 77 7.59 -8.23 -11.97
CA LEU A 77 8.50 -7.76 -13.01
C LEU A 77 9.53 -8.83 -13.41
N ALA A 78 9.83 -9.79 -12.52
CA ALA A 78 10.67 -10.94 -12.85
C ALA A 78 10.06 -11.89 -13.89
N SER A 79 8.75 -11.79 -14.16
CA SER A 79 8.10 -12.55 -15.23
C SER A 79 8.31 -11.94 -16.62
N LEU A 80 8.77 -10.69 -16.69
CA LEU A 80 9.11 -10.04 -17.95
C LEU A 80 10.42 -10.62 -18.48
N GLN A 81 10.37 -11.25 -19.66
CA GLN A 81 11.55 -11.84 -20.30
C GLN A 81 12.37 -10.77 -21.03
N ILE A 82 12.91 -9.81 -20.28
CA ILE A 82 13.65 -8.65 -20.81
C ILE A 82 15.11 -8.95 -21.18
N TYR A 83 15.62 -10.14 -20.87
CA TYR A 83 17.00 -10.54 -21.17
C TYR A 83 17.05 -11.73 -22.13
N GLN A 84 17.90 -11.63 -23.17
CA GLN A 84 18.31 -12.77 -24.00
C GLN A 84 19.55 -13.46 -23.44
N ALA A 85 19.82 -14.67 -23.94
CA ALA A 85 21.11 -15.33 -23.76
C ALA A 85 22.25 -14.39 -24.17
N GLY A 86 23.23 -14.21 -23.28
CA GLY A 86 24.32 -13.23 -23.45
C GLY A 86 24.11 -11.89 -22.74
N GLY A 87 22.99 -11.69 -22.05
CA GLY A 87 22.76 -10.49 -21.22
C GLY A 87 22.28 -9.27 -22.01
N HIS A 88 21.95 -9.44 -23.29
CA HIS A 88 21.39 -8.38 -24.11
C HIS A 88 19.94 -8.08 -23.75
N PHE A 89 19.60 -6.80 -23.69
CA PHE A 89 18.26 -6.33 -23.36
C PHE A 89 17.33 -6.48 -24.57
N LEU A 90 16.17 -7.10 -24.36
CA LEU A 90 15.12 -7.21 -25.34
C LEU A 90 14.33 -5.91 -25.42
N ASN A 91 14.33 -5.28 -26.59
CA ASN A 91 13.52 -4.10 -26.82
C ASN A 91 12.14 -4.47 -27.38
N THR A 92 11.37 -5.24 -26.61
CA THR A 92 9.99 -5.59 -26.95
C THR A 92 9.05 -4.53 -26.38
N THR A 93 8.29 -3.83 -27.23
CA THR A 93 7.38 -2.77 -26.78
C THR A 93 6.33 -3.25 -25.78
N SER A 94 5.88 -4.51 -25.89
CA SER A 94 4.88 -5.10 -24.98
C SER A 94 5.40 -5.20 -23.54
N ASP A 95 6.67 -5.57 -23.33
CA ASP A 95 7.27 -5.68 -22.00
C ASP A 95 7.41 -4.32 -21.32
N TRP A 96 7.71 -3.26 -22.09
CA TRP A 96 7.75 -1.90 -21.58
C TRP A 96 6.38 -1.39 -21.13
N TRP A 97 5.32 -1.73 -21.88
CA TRP A 97 3.95 -1.44 -21.44
C TRP A 97 3.60 -2.20 -20.16
N ALA A 98 3.92 -3.48 -20.08
CA ALA A 98 3.71 -4.27 -18.87
C ALA A 98 4.46 -3.67 -17.67
N TYR A 99 5.74 -3.32 -17.86
CA TYR A 99 6.56 -2.65 -16.86
C TYR A 99 5.91 -1.36 -16.35
N LEU A 100 5.44 -0.49 -17.27
CA LEU A 100 4.76 0.75 -16.92
C LEU A 100 3.46 0.49 -16.12
N THR A 101 2.64 -0.47 -16.58
CA THR A 101 1.35 -0.80 -15.94
C THR A 101 1.51 -1.41 -14.55
N LEU A 102 2.65 -2.04 -14.25
CA LEU A 102 2.99 -2.55 -12.92
C LEU A 102 3.65 -1.47 -12.06
N LEU A 103 4.62 -0.73 -12.57
CA LEU A 103 5.40 0.21 -11.76
C LEU A 103 4.64 1.48 -11.40
N LEU A 104 4.00 2.12 -12.37
CA LEU A 104 3.36 3.43 -12.18
C LEU A 104 2.32 3.45 -11.04
N PRO A 105 1.34 2.53 -10.98
CA PRO A 105 0.38 2.52 -9.88
C PRO A 105 1.03 2.23 -8.53
N VAL A 106 2.07 1.40 -8.46
CA VAL A 106 2.81 1.16 -7.21
C VAL A 106 3.40 2.48 -6.71
N LEU A 107 4.10 3.22 -7.55
CA LEU A 107 4.68 4.50 -7.18
C LEU A 107 3.59 5.50 -6.75
N VAL A 108 2.56 5.68 -7.57
CA VAL A 108 1.50 6.67 -7.28
C VAL A 108 0.76 6.33 -5.99
N MET A 109 0.32 5.08 -5.83
CA MET A 109 -0.50 4.66 -4.68
C MET A 109 0.32 4.58 -3.40
N VAL A 110 1.55 4.04 -3.44
CA VAL A 110 2.41 3.95 -2.26
C VAL A 110 2.77 5.34 -1.77
N PHE A 111 3.30 6.22 -2.63
CA PHE A 111 3.71 7.56 -2.17
C PHE A 111 2.53 8.41 -1.71
N SER A 112 1.41 8.42 -2.45
CA SER A 112 0.23 9.20 -2.06
C SER A 112 -0.45 8.65 -0.79
N GLY A 113 -0.61 7.33 -0.68
CA GLY A 113 -1.24 6.69 0.48
C GLY A 113 -0.36 6.78 1.73
N MET A 114 0.96 6.61 1.59
CA MET A 114 1.90 6.79 2.70
C MET A 114 1.94 8.27 3.15
N ALA A 115 1.92 9.23 2.22
CA ALA A 115 1.91 10.66 2.54
C ALA A 115 0.64 11.09 3.29
N GLN A 116 -0.50 10.47 2.98
CA GLN A 116 -1.78 10.78 3.61
C GLN A 116 -1.79 10.50 5.13
N VAL A 117 -0.96 9.57 5.61
CA VAL A 117 -0.85 9.25 7.05
C VAL A 117 -0.42 10.45 7.88
N PHE A 118 0.43 11.34 7.33
CA PHE A 118 0.83 12.58 8.02
C PHE A 118 -0.37 13.50 8.28
N ASN A 119 -1.31 13.59 7.34
CA ASN A 119 -2.51 14.40 7.48
C ASN A 119 -3.44 13.80 8.55
N LEU A 120 -3.63 12.48 8.53
CA LEU A 120 -4.41 11.76 9.55
C LEU A 120 -3.85 11.98 10.96
N PHE A 121 -2.54 11.75 11.16
CA PHE A 121 -1.92 11.90 12.47
C PHE A 121 -1.92 13.36 12.96
N SER A 122 -1.96 14.32 12.03
CA SER A 122 -2.10 15.75 12.37
C SER A 122 -3.53 16.10 12.80
N ALA A 123 -4.55 15.51 12.16
CA ALA A 123 -5.95 15.69 12.53
C ALA A 123 -6.30 15.08 13.90
N ILE A 124 -5.62 14.00 14.32
CA ILE A 124 -5.83 13.31 15.61
C ILE A 124 -5.12 14.03 16.79
N LYS A 125 -4.36 15.11 16.53
CA LYS A 125 -3.67 15.93 17.55
C LYS A 125 -2.70 15.14 18.47
N LEU A 126 -1.99 14.16 17.90
CA LEU A 126 -0.97 13.37 18.62
C LEU A 126 0.26 14.22 18.97
N SER A 127 0.87 13.96 20.13
CA SER A 127 2.18 14.54 20.49
C SER A 127 3.30 14.01 19.58
N ARG A 128 4.47 14.67 19.55
CA ARG A 128 5.59 14.26 18.68
C ARG A 128 6.04 12.82 18.94
N GLY A 129 6.15 12.43 20.21
CA GLY A 129 6.52 11.05 20.60
C GLY A 129 5.44 10.04 20.20
N GLN A 130 4.17 10.38 20.37
CA GLN A 130 3.05 9.53 19.95
C GLN A 130 3.00 9.36 18.43
N LYS A 131 3.29 10.41 17.66
CA LYS A 131 3.36 10.32 16.18
C LYS A 131 4.45 9.35 15.75
N ILE A 132 5.66 9.47 16.29
CA ILE A 132 6.78 8.57 15.98
C ILE A 132 6.43 7.13 16.35
N GLY A 133 5.92 6.90 17.57
CA GLY A 133 5.47 5.58 18.02
C GLY A 133 4.37 4.99 17.13
N SER A 134 3.43 5.82 16.68
CA SER A 134 2.34 5.40 15.80
C SER A 134 2.86 4.96 14.42
N PHE A 135 3.85 5.65 13.85
CA PHE A 135 4.49 5.21 12.60
C PHE A 135 5.20 3.87 12.75
N VAL A 136 5.92 3.65 13.86
CA VAL A 136 6.61 2.37 14.14
C VAL A 136 5.61 1.24 14.35
N ILE A 137 4.55 1.47 15.13
CA ILE A 137 3.51 0.46 15.37
C ILE A 137 2.79 0.15 14.06
N LEU A 138 2.44 1.18 13.28
CA LEU A 138 1.75 1.01 12.01
C LEU A 138 2.60 0.26 10.99
N SER A 139 3.90 0.54 10.87
CA SER A 139 4.78 -0.20 9.95
C SER A 139 4.90 -1.68 10.34
N LEU A 140 5.00 -1.99 11.63
CA LEU A 140 5.04 -3.36 12.13
C LEU A 140 3.73 -4.11 11.85
N LEU A 141 2.59 -3.53 12.24
CA LEU A 141 1.27 -4.14 12.00
C LEU A 141 0.99 -4.31 10.51
N SER A 142 1.31 -3.31 9.71
CA SER A 142 1.20 -3.35 8.25
C SER A 142 2.07 -4.46 7.66
N SER A 143 3.33 -4.58 8.07
CA SER A 143 4.23 -5.63 7.59
C SER A 143 3.77 -7.04 7.95
N ILE A 144 3.18 -7.23 9.13
CA ILE A 144 2.57 -8.49 9.54
C ILE A 144 1.37 -8.82 8.65
N ALA A 145 0.48 -7.85 8.41
CA ALA A 145 -0.67 -8.05 7.55
C ALA A 145 -0.27 -8.38 6.09
N ILE A 146 0.79 -7.73 5.58
CA ILE A 146 1.34 -8.02 4.25
C ILE A 146 1.90 -9.45 4.20
N TYR A 147 2.63 -9.88 5.23
CA TYR A 147 3.12 -11.26 5.32
C TYR A 147 1.96 -12.26 5.26
N LEU A 148 0.92 -12.04 6.06
CA LEU A 148 -0.26 -12.90 6.08
C LEU A 148 -0.99 -12.92 4.73
N GLY A 149 -1.14 -11.77 4.08
CA GLY A 149 -1.75 -11.68 2.76
C GLY A 149 -0.93 -12.37 1.66
N ARG A 150 0.41 -12.32 1.74
CA ARG A 150 1.28 -12.83 0.68
C ARG A 150 1.66 -14.30 0.84
N PHE A 151 1.92 -14.76 2.06
CA PHE A 151 2.39 -16.12 2.34
C PHE A 151 1.27 -17.03 2.86
N ALA A 152 0.41 -16.52 3.74
CA ALA A 152 -0.73 -17.28 4.27
C ALA A 152 -2.01 -17.12 3.42
N ARG A 153 -1.99 -16.24 2.41
CA ARG A 153 -3.12 -15.91 1.51
C ARG A 153 -4.39 -15.48 2.25
N ILE A 154 -4.21 -14.85 3.42
CA ILE A 154 -5.32 -14.33 4.23
C ILE A 154 -5.72 -12.95 3.71
N HIS A 155 -6.96 -12.81 3.28
CA HIS A 155 -7.49 -11.52 2.84
C HIS A 155 -8.04 -10.68 4.00
N SER A 156 -8.13 -9.35 3.83
CA SER A 156 -8.67 -8.44 4.86
C SER A 156 -10.08 -8.82 5.35
N ILE A 157 -10.88 -9.48 4.49
CA ILE A 157 -12.23 -9.96 4.84
C ILE A 157 -12.20 -11.13 5.83
N GLU A 158 -11.16 -11.96 5.81
CA GLU A 158 -11.04 -13.12 6.70
C GLU A 158 -10.77 -12.72 8.14
N LEU A 159 -10.24 -11.51 8.38
CA LEU A 159 -10.15 -10.98 9.74
C LEU A 159 -11.55 -10.79 10.37
N LEU A 160 -12.56 -10.48 9.55
CA LEU A 160 -13.96 -10.33 9.99
C LEU A 160 -14.70 -11.67 10.03
N VAL A 161 -14.49 -12.52 9.02
CA VAL A 161 -15.24 -13.78 8.87
C VAL A 161 -14.65 -14.91 9.72
N HIS A 162 -13.32 -14.97 9.87
CA HIS A 162 -12.60 -16.04 10.57
C HIS A 162 -11.54 -15.48 11.56
N PRO A 163 -11.93 -14.65 12.54
CA PRO A 163 -11.00 -13.97 13.43
C PRO A 163 -10.11 -14.92 14.25
N VAL A 164 -10.64 -16.09 14.63
CA VAL A 164 -9.88 -17.11 15.39
C VAL A 164 -8.74 -17.69 14.57
N THR A 165 -8.96 -17.93 13.27
CA THR A 165 -7.94 -18.44 12.36
C THR A 165 -6.81 -17.42 12.20
N VAL A 166 -7.16 -16.15 11.99
CA VAL A 166 -6.18 -15.07 11.88
C VAL A 166 -5.42 -14.88 13.19
N LEU A 167 -6.10 -14.94 14.34
CA LEU A 167 -5.44 -14.83 15.65
C LEU A 167 -4.46 -15.98 15.90
N LYS A 168 -4.79 -17.21 15.51
CA LYS A 168 -3.86 -18.35 15.58
C LYS A 168 -2.64 -18.17 14.69
N LEU A 169 -2.78 -17.57 13.52
CA LEU A 169 -1.64 -17.25 12.63
C LEU A 169 -0.77 -16.11 13.16
N LEU A 170 -1.37 -15.16 13.88
CA LEU A 170 -0.67 -14.07 14.56
C LEU A 170 0.10 -14.56 15.79
N LEU A 171 -0.51 -15.44 16.60
CA LEU A 171 0.04 -15.92 17.88
C LEU A 171 0.76 -17.27 17.79
N GLY A 172 0.65 -17.97 16.67
CA GLY A 172 1.33 -19.23 16.40
C GLY A 172 2.82 -19.03 16.12
N ASP A 173 3.40 -19.89 15.29
CA ASP A 173 4.85 -19.88 15.10
C ASP A 173 5.36 -18.61 14.41
N TRP A 174 6.48 -18.10 14.93
CA TRP A 174 7.25 -16.98 14.38
C TRP A 174 8.61 -17.49 13.90
N PRO A 175 8.66 -18.16 12.75
CA PRO A 175 9.92 -18.60 12.17
C PRO A 175 10.77 -17.39 11.78
N VAL A 176 12.09 -17.59 11.70
CA VAL A 176 13.06 -16.51 11.49
C VAL A 176 12.76 -15.73 10.20
N GLU A 177 12.28 -16.40 9.16
CA GLU A 177 11.91 -15.81 7.87
C GLU A 177 10.74 -14.82 8.00
N LYS A 178 9.74 -15.14 8.83
CA LYS A 178 8.60 -14.25 9.12
C LYS A 178 9.09 -13.00 9.86
N ILE A 179 9.94 -13.17 10.86
CA ILE A 179 10.52 -12.05 11.63
C ILE A 179 11.36 -11.15 10.70
N GLN A 180 12.24 -11.74 9.91
CA GLN A 180 13.09 -11.02 8.95
C GLN A 180 12.25 -10.23 7.95
N PHE A 181 11.24 -10.86 7.36
CA PHE A 181 10.33 -10.17 6.44
C PHE A 181 9.66 -8.97 7.12
N VAL A 182 9.06 -9.16 8.30
CA VAL A 182 8.36 -8.09 9.02
C VAL A 182 9.30 -6.93 9.34
N LEU A 183 10.52 -7.20 9.78
CA LEU A 183 11.50 -6.16 10.09
C LEU A 183 11.96 -5.42 8.84
N ILE A 184 12.33 -6.12 7.77
CA ILE A 184 12.78 -5.53 6.50
C ILE A 184 11.67 -4.64 5.93
N PHE A 185 10.44 -5.14 5.88
CA PHE A 185 9.33 -4.40 5.31
C PHE A 185 8.89 -3.22 6.19
N SER A 186 9.09 -3.32 7.51
CA SER A 186 8.86 -2.20 8.43
C SER A 186 9.89 -1.10 8.23
N ILE A 187 11.17 -1.47 8.06
CA ILE A 187 12.25 -0.52 7.75
C ILE A 187 12.00 0.14 6.40
N LEU A 188 11.58 -0.60 5.38
CA LEU A 188 11.23 -0.06 4.06
C LEU A 188 10.13 1.00 4.17
N GLN A 189 9.04 0.70 4.89
CA GLN A 189 7.94 1.65 5.12
C GLN A 189 8.41 2.91 5.87
N LEU A 190 9.20 2.73 6.93
CA LEU A 190 9.77 3.85 7.70
C LEU A 190 10.72 4.70 6.83
N GLY A 191 11.50 4.08 5.94
CA GLY A 191 12.35 4.76 4.97
C GLY A 191 11.55 5.61 3.99
N ILE A 192 10.46 5.07 3.44
CA ILE A 192 9.54 5.80 2.56
C ILE A 192 8.92 7.00 3.30
N TRP A 193 8.44 6.82 4.53
CA TRP A 193 7.93 7.94 5.32
C TRP A 193 9.02 8.96 5.66
N GLY A 194 10.24 8.54 5.96
CA GLY A 194 11.38 9.43 6.18
C GLY A 194 11.68 10.30 4.95
N LEU A 195 11.67 9.69 3.76
CA LEU A 195 11.84 10.41 2.50
C LEU A 195 10.70 11.42 2.26
N ILE A 196 9.45 11.00 2.43
CA ILE A 196 8.28 11.89 2.27
C ILE A 196 8.37 13.07 3.24
N TYR A 197 8.73 12.81 4.51
CA TYR A 197 8.90 13.83 5.52
C TYR A 197 9.99 14.85 5.14
N PHE A 198 11.12 14.37 4.64
CA PHE A 198 12.22 15.23 4.18
C PHE A 198 11.77 16.13 3.01
N LEU A 199 11.11 15.57 2.00
CA LEU A 199 10.62 16.32 0.83
C LEU A 199 9.56 17.36 1.21
N GLN A 200 8.67 17.06 2.15
CA GLN A 200 7.65 18.01 2.62
C GLN A 200 8.25 19.18 3.41
N ARG A 201 9.36 18.98 4.11
CA ARG A 201 10.05 20.04 4.85
C ARG A 201 10.84 20.96 3.93
N GLY A 202 11.56 20.42 2.96
CA GLY A 202 12.33 21.22 2.00
C GLY A 202 11.46 22.20 1.22
N GLY A 203 10.23 21.81 0.86
CA GLY A 203 9.28 22.69 0.16
C GLY A 203 8.57 23.74 1.04
N GLN A 204 8.85 23.81 2.35
CA GLN A 204 8.35 24.88 3.24
C GLN A 204 9.42 25.94 3.55
N GLU A 205 10.68 25.68 3.17
CA GLU A 205 11.83 26.56 3.40
C GLU A 205 12.16 27.43 2.17
N GLU A 206 11.46 27.23 1.05
CA GLU A 206 11.46 28.07 -0.17
C GLU A 206 10.20 28.97 -0.24
#